data_AF-A0A662HIF7-F1
#
_entry.id   AF-A0A662HIF7-F1
#
_cell.length_a   1.000
_cell.length_b   1.000
_cell.length_c   1.000
_cell.angle_alpha   90.00
_cell.angle_beta   90.00
_cell.angle_gamma   90.00
#
_symmetry.space_group_name_H-M   'P 1'
#
loop_
_entity.id
_entity.type
_entity.pdbx_description
1 polymer ?
#
loop_
_entity_poly.entity_id
_entity_poly.type
_entity_poly.pdbx_seq_one_letter_code
_entity_poly.pdbx_strand_id
1 'polypeptide(L)' 'MIYRVTRAIEKPKEPPTNLVIVPVYIFEPTIFRTLREVEEGVGHELQLTDGIQKLVEWGEKS' A
#
# COMPACT_ATOMS: atom_id res chain seq x y z
N MET A 1 -10.19 16.84 -6.36
CA MET A 1 -9.01 16.99 -5.49
C MET A 1 -8.15 15.76 -5.65
N ILE A 2 -6.83 15.92 -5.66
CA ILE A 2 -5.86 14.82 -5.77
C ILE A 2 -5.06 14.82 -4.46
N TYR A 3 -4.92 13.66 -3.84
CA TYR A 3 -4.15 13.48 -2.61
C TYR A 3 -2.85 12.72 -2.91
N ARG A 4 -1.75 13.12 -2.27
CA ARG A 4 -0.54 12.29 -2.21
C ARG A 4 -0.69 11.30 -1.07
N VAL A 5 -0.55 10.01 -1.36
CA VAL A 5 -0.54 8.96 -0.34
C VAL A 5 0.80 9.00 0.40
N THR A 6 0.76 9.08 1.72
CA THR A 6 1.95 9.02 2.60
C THR A 6 1.98 7.75 3.45
N ARG A 7 0.83 7.10 3.64
CA ARG A 7 0.74 5.84 4.38
C ARG A 7 -0.49 5.04 3.94
N ALA A 8 -0.32 3.74 3.73
CA ALA A 8 -1.38 2.77 3.51
C ALA A 8 -1.34 1.72 4.64
N ILE A 9 -2.50 1.32 5.17
CA ILE A 9 -2.60 0.37 6.29
C ILE A 9 -3.77 -0.58 5.99
N GLU A 10 -3.50 -1.89 6.00
CA GLU A 10 -4.54 -2.91 5.79
C GLU A 10 -5.47 -2.97 7.01
N LYS A 11 -6.76 -2.72 6.79
CA LYS A 11 -7.86 -2.87 7.78
C LYS A 11 -7.47 -2.44 9.21
N PRO A 12 -7.05 -1.17 9.44
CA PRO A 12 -6.65 -0.72 10.76
C PRO A 12 -7.85 -0.75 11.73
N LYS A 13 -7.61 -1.18 12.97
CA LYS A 13 -8.61 -1.09 14.06
C LYS A 13 -8.99 0.37 14.34
N GLU A 14 -7.99 1.27 14.28
CA GLU A 14 -8.15 2.71 14.45
C GLU A 14 -7.62 3.42 13.19
N PRO A 15 -8.50 3.81 12.25
CA PRO A 15 -8.08 4.46 11.01
C PRO A 15 -7.49 5.86 11.28
N PRO A 16 -6.36 6.23 10.67
CA PRO A 16 -5.77 7.56 10.84
C PRO A 16 -6.56 8.67 10.12
N THR A 17 -7.40 8.32 9.15
CA THR A 17 -8.25 9.25 8.37
C THR A 17 -9.54 8.56 7.91
N ASN A 18 -10.49 9.33 7.37
CA ASN A 18 -11.71 8.81 6.73
C ASN A 18 -11.52 8.45 5.24
N LEU A 19 -10.27 8.29 4.77
CA LEU A 19 -9.97 7.89 3.40
C LEU A 19 -9.82 6.36 3.30
N VAL A 20 -10.34 5.79 2.22
CA VAL A 20 -10.29 4.34 1.94
C VAL A 20 -9.67 4.08 0.57
N ILE A 21 -8.96 2.96 0.45
CA ILE A 21 -8.45 2.46 -0.83
C ILE A 21 -9.54 1.59 -1.45
N VAL A 22 -9.99 1.96 -2.64
CA VAL A 22 -10.97 1.18 -3.43
C VAL A 22 -10.24 0.20 -4.36
N PRO A 23 -10.87 -0.92 -4.78
CA PRO A 23 -10.23 -1.94 -5.60
C PRO A 23 -10.11 -1.54 -7.08
N VAL A 24 -9.57 -0.35 -7.36
CA VAL A 24 -9.32 0.19 -8.70
C VAL A 24 -7.95 0.83 -8.71
N TYR A 25 -7.05 0.29 -9.52
CA TYR A 25 -5.63 0.65 -9.47
C TYR A 25 -5.04 0.85 -10.86
N ILE A 26 -4.12 1.80 -10.93
CA ILE A 26 -3.21 1.98 -12.06
C ILE A 26 -1.82 2.07 -11.44
N PHE A 27 -0.98 1.06 -11.71
CA PHE A 27 0.37 0.97 -11.17
C PHE A 27 1.39 0.78 -12.28
N GLU A 28 2.57 1.36 -12.07
CA GLU A 28 3.76 0.97 -12.81
C GLU A 28 4.17 -0.47 -12.44
N PRO A 29 4.89 -1.21 -13.32
CA PRO A 29 5.31 -2.59 -13.05
C PRO A 29 6.12 -2.80 -11.76
N THR A 30 6.70 -1.72 -11.22
CA THR A 30 7.41 -1.70 -9.94
C THR A 30 6.59 -2.26 -8.78
N ILE A 31 5.25 -2.20 -8.83
CA ILE A 31 4.37 -2.83 -7.82
C ILE A 31 4.64 -4.33 -7.65
N PHE A 32 4.94 -5.05 -8.74
CA PHE A 32 5.26 -6.48 -8.65
C PHE A 32 6.59 -6.75 -7.97
N ARG A 33 7.50 -5.77 -7.95
CA ARG A 33 8.75 -5.89 -7.21
C ARG A 33 8.50 -5.71 -5.72
N THR A 34 7.72 -4.69 -5.32
CA THR A 34 7.40 -4.50 -3.91
C THR A 34 6.57 -5.65 -3.35
N LEU A 35 5.61 -6.17 -4.10
CA LEU A 35 4.81 -7.34 -3.71
C LEU A 35 5.65 -8.62 -3.50
N ARG A 36 6.81 -8.75 -4.16
CA ARG A 36 7.73 -9.88 -3.94
C ARG A 36 8.60 -9.73 -2.69
N GLU A 37 8.71 -8.51 -2.16
CA GLU A 37 9.57 -8.19 -1.02
C GLU A 37 8.80 -8.07 0.30
N VAL A 38 7.46 -7.97 0.24
CA VAL A 38 6.62 -7.97 1.44
C VAL A 38 6.34 -9.39 1.90
N GLU A 39 6.25 -9.58 3.21
CA GLU A 39 5.84 -10.84 3.83
C GLU A 39 4.30 -10.95 3.84
N GLU A 40 3.79 -12.13 4.19
CA GLU A 40 2.36 -12.33 4.40
C GLU A 40 1.87 -11.45 5.56
N GLY A 41 0.79 -10.71 5.31
CA GLY A 41 0.21 -9.76 6.25
C GLY A 41 -0.95 -10.36 7.05
N VAL A 42 -2.01 -9.57 7.21
CA VAL A 42 -3.22 -9.99 7.93
C VAL A 42 -3.79 -11.26 7.32
N GLY A 43 -4.03 -12.27 8.15
CA GLY A 43 -4.65 -13.52 7.72
C GLY A 43 -3.75 -14.46 6.92
N HIS A 44 -2.43 -14.29 6.96
CA HIS A 44 -1.46 -15.07 6.17
C HIS A 44 -1.66 -14.89 4.65
N GLU A 45 -2.07 -13.69 4.25
CA GLU A 45 -2.31 -13.34 2.86
C GLU A 45 -1.29 -12.31 2.38
N LEU A 46 -0.92 -12.40 1.10
CA LEU A 46 -0.16 -11.35 0.43
C LEU A 46 -1.06 -10.13 0.20
N GLN A 47 -0.80 -9.04 0.91
CA GLN A 47 -1.64 -7.85 0.87
C GLN A 47 -1.13 -6.81 -0.14
N LEU A 48 -2.02 -6.36 -1.03
CA LEU A 48 -1.71 -5.27 -1.95
C LEU A 48 -1.39 -3.96 -1.19
N THR A 49 -2.07 -3.73 -0.06
CA THR A 49 -1.88 -2.56 0.79
C THR A 49 -0.44 -2.43 1.30
N ASP A 50 0.20 -3.55 1.64
CA ASP A 50 1.59 -3.59 2.09
C ASP A 50 2.55 -3.31 0.93
N GLY A 51 2.26 -3.84 -0.26
CA GLY A 51 2.99 -3.52 -1.49
C GLY A 51 2.91 -2.03 -1.89
N ILE A 52 1.75 -1.40 -1.69
CA ILE A 52 1.56 0.05 -1.89
C ILE A 52 2.37 0.84 -0.86
N GLN A 53 2.32 0.45 0.42
CA GLN A 53 3.10 1.09 1.48
C GLN A 53 4.61 1.05 1.17
N LYS A 54 5.10 -0.10 0.69
CA LYS A 54 6.51 -0.25 0.27
C LYS A 54 6.88 0.65 -0.91
N LEU A 55 5.97 0.85 -1.88
CA LEU A 55 6.19 1.80 -2.97
C LEU A 55 6.30 3.24 -2.46
N VAL A 56 5.47 3.63 -1.49
CA VAL A 56 5.56 4.95 -0.83
C VAL A 56 6.93 5.12 -0.18
N GLU A 57 7.41 4.12 0.55
CA GLU A 57 8.75 4.13 1.17
C GLU A 57 9.89 4.22 0.16
N TRP A 58 9.78 3.59 -1.01
CA TRP A 58 10.78 3.71 -2.08
C TRP A 58 10.81 5.10 -2.69
N GLY A 59 9.64 5.70 -2.91
CA GLY A 59 9.53 7.06 -3.43
C GLY A 59 10.09 8.12 -2.48
N GLU A 60 10.16 7.87 -1.17
CA GLU A 60 10.78 8.79 -0.20
C GLU A 60 12.32 8.66 -0.13
N LYS A 61 12.91 7.62 -0.73
CA LYS A 61 14.37 7.41 -0.78
C LYS A 61 15.02 8.00 -2.04
N SER A 62 14.22 8.62 -2.91
CA SER A 62 14.64 9.14 -4.23
C SER A 62 14.82 10.66 -4.20
#